data_AF-T0ZGA8-F1
#
_entry.id   AF-T0ZGA8-F1
#
_cell.length_a   1.000
_cell.length_b   1.000
_cell.length_c   1.000
_cell.angle_alpha   90.00
_cell.angle_beta   90.00
_cell.angle_gamma   90.00
#
_symmetry.space_group_name_H-M   'P 1'
#
loop_
_entity.id
_entity.type
_entity.pdbx_description
1 polymer ?
#
loop_
_entity_poly.entity_id
_entity_poly.type
_entity_poly.pdbx_seq_one_letter_code
_entity_poly.pdbx_strand_id
1 'polypeptide(L)'
;SQLTEPVMQMQEIIGQAQGISASVQDTAAQTAYEYGDPTGSVGYAGGTLAQWTQGFNQQITGVLHEYGLSRQQFATSAATEQTLQVASRTAQGRNQILQASNAMNGVLATELSQLDTDTRTANTAILTDMGNRANARVAKQKILGSYLTAPLLKSPY
;
A
#
# COMPACT_ATOMS: atom_id res chain seq x y z
N SER A 1 -27.50 -15.20 -10.68
CA SER A 1 -27.06 -16.61 -10.56
C SER A 1 -26.31 -16.76 -9.23
N GLN A 2 -26.31 -17.92 -8.59
CA GLN A 2 -25.61 -18.16 -7.31
C GLN A 2 -24.08 -17.90 -7.36
N LEU A 3 -23.52 -17.76 -8.56
CA LEU A 3 -22.10 -17.45 -8.77
C LEU A 3 -21.82 -15.99 -9.16
N THR A 4 -22.82 -15.21 -9.53
CA THR A 4 -22.61 -13.86 -10.07
C THR A 4 -21.95 -12.95 -9.04
N GLU A 5 -22.50 -12.92 -7.82
CA GLU A 5 -21.99 -12.10 -6.73
C GLU A 5 -20.56 -12.50 -6.30
N PRO A 6 -20.26 -13.79 -6.04
CA PRO A 6 -18.89 -14.25 -5.77
C PRO A 6 -17.90 -13.79 -6.84
N VAL A 7 -18.19 -14.05 -8.11
CA VAL A 7 -17.30 -13.71 -9.23
C VAL A 7 -17.07 -12.20 -9.34
N MET A 8 -18.10 -11.39 -9.12
CA MET A 8 -17.99 -9.93 -9.14
C MET A 8 -17.16 -9.41 -7.96
N GLN A 9 -17.33 -9.96 -6.76
CA GLN A 9 -16.45 -9.65 -5.61
C GLN A 9 -15.00 -9.98 -5.91
N MET A 10 -14.74 -11.15 -6.49
CA MET A 10 -13.40 -11.56 -6.89
C MET A 10 -12.77 -10.56 -7.87
N GLN A 11 -13.52 -10.11 -8.87
CA GLN A 11 -13.07 -9.08 -9.82
C GLN A 11 -12.78 -7.75 -9.12
N GLU A 12 -13.65 -7.31 -8.21
CA GLU A 12 -13.48 -6.06 -7.49
C GLU A 12 -12.21 -6.06 -6.64
N ILE A 13 -11.98 -7.11 -5.86
CA ILE A 13 -10.78 -7.27 -5.01
C ILE A 13 -9.50 -7.25 -5.87
N ILE A 14 -9.50 -7.97 -7.00
CA ILE A 14 -8.36 -8.00 -7.93
C ILE A 14 -8.10 -6.62 -8.55
N GLY A 15 -9.17 -5.87 -8.88
CA GLY A 15 -9.09 -4.52 -9.41
C GLY A 15 -8.59 -3.51 -8.39
N GLN A 16 -9.08 -3.57 -7.15
CA GLN A 16 -8.61 -2.75 -6.04
C GLN A 16 -7.12 -2.96 -5.78
N ALA A 17 -6.65 -4.22 -5.77
CA ALA A 17 -5.24 -4.53 -5.60
C ALA A 17 -4.35 -3.89 -6.69
N GLN A 18 -4.80 -3.88 -7.94
CA GLN A 18 -4.10 -3.22 -9.04
C GLN A 18 -4.11 -1.70 -8.90
N GLY A 19 -5.25 -1.10 -8.57
CA GLY A 19 -5.40 0.34 -8.38
C GLY A 19 -4.54 0.88 -7.24
N ILE A 20 -4.49 0.17 -6.11
CA ILE A 20 -3.64 0.54 -4.97
C ILE A 20 -2.15 0.45 -5.36
N SER A 21 -1.75 -0.58 -6.12
CA SER A 21 -0.36 -0.71 -6.60
C SER A 21 0.10 0.50 -7.40
N ALA A 22 -0.74 0.99 -8.31
CA ALA A 22 -0.45 2.19 -9.09
C ALA A 22 -0.40 3.44 -8.20
N SER A 23 -1.40 3.61 -7.33
CA SER A 23 -1.46 4.76 -6.41
C SER A 23 -0.26 4.86 -5.46
N VAL A 24 0.24 3.73 -4.96
CA VAL A 24 1.43 3.69 -4.10
C VAL A 24 2.69 4.12 -4.87
N GLN A 25 2.83 3.69 -6.13
CA GLN A 25 3.95 4.12 -6.98
C GLN A 25 3.91 5.63 -7.24
N ASP A 26 2.73 6.15 -7.58
CA ASP A 26 2.53 7.58 -7.83
C ASP A 26 2.77 8.42 -6.56
N THR A 27 2.24 7.98 -5.42
CA THR A 27 2.41 8.65 -4.12
C THR A 27 3.88 8.67 -3.71
N ALA A 28 4.62 7.56 -3.88
CA ALA A 28 6.05 7.51 -3.59
C ALA A 28 6.84 8.49 -4.49
N ALA A 29 6.50 8.57 -5.78
CA ALA A 29 7.13 9.48 -6.72
C ALA A 29 6.85 10.96 -6.39
N GLN A 30 5.60 11.29 -6.07
CA GLN A 30 5.20 12.66 -5.71
C GLN A 30 5.80 13.10 -4.37
N THR A 31 5.80 12.23 -3.37
CA THR A 31 6.35 12.56 -2.04
C THR A 31 7.88 12.71 -2.11
N ALA A 32 8.56 11.90 -2.92
CA ALA A 32 10.00 12.07 -3.20
C ALA A 32 10.29 13.44 -3.84
N TYR A 33 9.45 13.90 -4.75
CA TYR A 33 9.56 15.20 -5.39
C TYR A 33 9.33 16.37 -4.42
N GLU A 34 8.31 16.29 -3.57
CA GLU A 34 7.94 17.38 -2.65
C GLU A 34 8.92 17.54 -1.48
N TYR A 35 9.46 16.44 -0.93
CA TYR A 35 10.23 16.47 0.31
C TYR A 35 11.74 16.31 0.13
N GLY A 36 12.20 15.96 -1.08
CA GLY A 36 13.62 15.83 -1.43
C GLY A 36 14.38 14.77 -0.63
N ASP A 37 13.65 13.88 0.06
CA ASP A 37 14.21 12.81 0.89
C ASP A 37 13.53 11.46 0.59
N PRO A 38 13.76 10.92 -0.63
CA PRO A 38 13.20 9.64 -1.06
C PRO A 38 13.72 8.44 -0.26
N THR A 39 14.75 8.61 0.56
CA THR A 39 15.40 7.53 1.33
C THR A 39 15.13 7.59 2.83
N GLY A 40 14.61 8.71 3.35
CA GLY A 40 14.23 8.88 4.76
C GLY A 40 12.82 8.37 5.06
N SER A 41 12.11 9.03 5.97
CA SER A 41 10.79 8.59 6.43
C SER A 41 9.72 8.53 5.34
N VAL A 42 9.83 9.36 4.31
CA VAL A 42 8.97 9.34 3.12
C VAL A 42 9.22 8.08 2.29
N GLY A 43 10.49 7.74 2.06
CA GLY A 43 10.87 6.48 1.41
C GLY A 43 10.43 5.26 2.21
N TYR A 44 10.55 5.33 3.54
CA TYR A 44 10.07 4.28 4.44
C TYR A 44 8.55 4.11 4.37
N ALA A 45 7.78 5.20 4.42
CA ALA A 45 6.33 5.16 4.27
C ALA A 45 5.88 4.58 2.92
N GLY A 46 6.49 5.04 1.81
CA GLY A 46 6.24 4.49 0.48
C GLY A 46 6.66 3.02 0.35
N GLY A 47 7.78 2.65 0.97
CA GLY A 47 8.28 1.27 1.02
C GLY A 47 7.35 0.32 1.77
N THR A 48 6.86 0.72 2.94
CA THR A 48 5.89 -0.06 3.73
C THR A 48 4.60 -0.32 2.93
N LEU A 49 4.04 0.72 2.30
CA LEU A 49 2.84 0.57 1.47
C LEU A 49 3.09 -0.28 0.22
N ALA A 50 4.28 -0.19 -0.38
CA ALA A 50 4.66 -1.03 -1.51
C ALA A 50 4.81 -2.50 -1.12
N GLN A 51 5.41 -2.77 0.05
CA GLN A 51 5.53 -4.13 0.61
C GLN A 51 4.17 -4.73 0.93
N TRP A 52 3.29 -3.98 1.59
CA TRP A 52 1.91 -4.38 1.82
C TRP A 52 1.23 -4.78 0.52
N THR A 53 1.32 -3.91 -0.50
CA THR A 53 0.67 -4.15 -1.79
C THR A 53 1.23 -5.38 -2.50
N GLN A 54 2.53 -5.63 -2.43
CA GLN A 54 3.13 -6.86 -2.95
C GLN A 54 2.61 -8.09 -2.20
N GLY A 55 2.55 -8.04 -0.86
CA GLY A 55 2.01 -9.12 -0.03
C GLY A 55 0.56 -9.44 -0.40
N PHE A 56 -0.29 -8.42 -0.47
CA PHE A 56 -1.69 -8.57 -0.86
C PHE A 56 -1.83 -9.21 -2.25
N ASN A 57 -1.07 -8.73 -3.24
CA ASN A 57 -1.10 -9.29 -4.59
C ASN A 57 -0.63 -10.74 -4.64
N GLN A 58 0.36 -11.13 -3.84
CA GLN A 58 0.83 -12.51 -3.74
C GLN A 58 -0.22 -13.41 -3.10
N GLN A 59 -0.89 -12.96 -2.04
CA GLN A 59 -1.96 -13.73 -1.39
C GLN A 59 -3.14 -13.97 -2.31
N ILE A 60 -3.62 -12.94 -3.03
CA ILE A 60 -4.66 -13.10 -4.06
C ILE A 60 -4.23 -14.13 -5.10
N THR A 61 -3.00 -14.03 -5.59
CA THR A 61 -2.48 -14.94 -6.63
C THR A 61 -2.39 -16.38 -6.11
N GLY A 62 -1.96 -16.55 -4.85
CA GLY A 62 -1.90 -17.85 -4.18
C GLY A 62 -3.27 -18.50 -4.05
N VAL A 63 -4.27 -17.76 -3.55
CA VAL A 63 -5.65 -18.24 -3.44
C VAL A 63 -6.21 -18.64 -4.80
N LEU A 64 -6.06 -17.79 -5.82
CA LEU A 64 -6.55 -18.13 -7.17
C LEU A 64 -5.90 -19.41 -7.69
N HIS A 65 -4.58 -19.54 -7.54
CA HIS A 65 -3.84 -20.70 -8.02
C HIS A 65 -4.26 -21.99 -7.30
N GLU A 66 -4.53 -21.94 -5.99
CA GLU A 66 -5.02 -23.07 -5.20
C GLU A 66 -6.34 -23.64 -5.76
N TYR A 67 -7.20 -22.79 -6.32
CA TYR A 67 -8.47 -23.20 -6.92
C TYR A 67 -8.41 -23.38 -8.45
N GLY A 68 -7.22 -23.39 -9.04
CA GLY A 68 -7.03 -23.54 -10.49
C GLY A 68 -7.50 -22.34 -11.31
N LEU A 69 -7.54 -21.16 -10.68
CA LEU A 69 -7.91 -19.89 -11.27
C LEU A 69 -6.67 -19.01 -11.45
N SER A 70 -6.83 -17.93 -12.21
CA SER A 70 -5.79 -16.98 -12.56
C SER A 70 -6.36 -15.57 -12.56
N ARG A 71 -5.50 -14.56 -12.41
CA ARG A 71 -5.93 -13.16 -12.45
C ARG A 71 -6.45 -12.73 -13.82
N GLN A 72 -5.95 -13.33 -14.91
CA GLN A 72 -6.44 -12.98 -16.26
C GLN A 72 -7.93 -13.27 -16.44
N GLN A 73 -8.45 -14.29 -15.75
CA GLN A 73 -9.88 -14.63 -15.77
C GLN A 73 -10.79 -13.55 -15.18
N PHE A 74 -10.24 -12.59 -14.45
CA PHE A 74 -10.97 -11.50 -13.80
C PHE A 74 -10.49 -10.12 -14.25
N ALA A 75 -9.59 -10.04 -15.23
CA ALA A 75 -8.97 -8.78 -15.63
C ALA A 75 -9.92 -7.83 -16.38
N THR A 76 -10.98 -8.37 -17.00
CA THR A 76 -11.99 -7.60 -17.75
C THR A 76 -13.36 -8.19 -17.52
N SER A 77 -14.42 -7.40 -17.66
CA SER A 77 -15.79 -7.91 -17.52
C SER A 77 -16.09 -9.08 -18.47
N ALA A 78 -15.59 -9.03 -19.71
CA ALA A 78 -15.76 -10.12 -20.67
C ALA A 78 -15.07 -11.42 -20.21
N ALA A 79 -13.84 -11.34 -19.69
CA ALA A 79 -13.12 -12.50 -19.15
C ALA A 79 -13.82 -13.05 -17.89
N THR A 80 -14.31 -12.16 -17.03
CA THR A 80 -15.07 -12.51 -15.83
C THR A 80 -16.37 -13.24 -16.19
N GLU A 81 -17.12 -12.74 -17.17
CA GLU A 81 -18.34 -13.37 -17.68
C GLU A 81 -18.06 -14.75 -18.27
N GLN A 82 -16.98 -14.90 -19.04
CA GLN A 82 -16.56 -16.19 -19.57
C GLN A 82 -16.25 -17.18 -18.43
N THR A 83 -15.54 -16.73 -17.40
CA THR A 83 -15.23 -17.54 -16.21
C THR A 83 -16.50 -17.98 -15.49
N LEU A 84 -17.44 -17.07 -15.28
CA LEU A 84 -18.76 -17.36 -14.72
C LEU A 84 -19.51 -18.40 -15.56
N GLN A 85 -19.54 -18.24 -16.87
CA GLN A 85 -20.21 -19.17 -17.78
C GLN A 85 -19.59 -20.57 -17.71
N VAL A 86 -18.25 -20.68 -17.74
CA VAL A 86 -17.55 -21.97 -17.66
C VAL A 86 -17.80 -22.64 -16.31
N ALA A 87 -17.61 -21.91 -15.20
CA ALA A 87 -17.79 -22.43 -13.85
C ALA A 87 -19.24 -22.85 -13.58
N SER A 88 -20.22 -22.14 -14.14
CA SER A 88 -21.64 -22.45 -13.93
C SER A 88 -22.08 -23.80 -14.50
N ARG A 89 -21.37 -24.34 -15.50
CA ARG A 89 -21.74 -25.58 -16.21
C ARG A 89 -21.60 -26.83 -15.36
N THR A 90 -20.70 -26.84 -14.37
CA THR A 90 -20.41 -28.04 -13.57
C THR A 90 -20.52 -27.74 -12.07
N ALA A 91 -20.89 -28.74 -11.27
CA ALA A 91 -20.92 -28.59 -9.82
C ALA A 91 -19.52 -28.29 -9.25
N GLN A 92 -18.49 -28.91 -9.81
CA GLN A 92 -17.10 -28.66 -9.45
C GLN A 92 -16.69 -27.20 -9.71
N GLY A 93 -16.99 -26.66 -10.89
CA GLY A 93 -16.67 -25.28 -11.24
C GLY A 93 -17.37 -24.27 -10.34
N ARG A 94 -18.65 -24.51 -10.02
CA ARG A 94 -19.39 -23.69 -9.04
C ARG A 94 -18.72 -23.70 -7.66
N ASN A 95 -18.36 -24.89 -7.16
CA ASN A 95 -17.71 -25.03 -5.87
C ASN A 95 -16.30 -24.40 -5.84
N GLN A 96 -15.55 -24.44 -6.94
CA GLN A 96 -14.25 -23.77 -7.05
C GLN A 96 -14.39 -22.26 -6.90
N ILE A 97 -15.32 -21.64 -7.61
CA ILE A 97 -15.58 -20.19 -7.51
C ILE A 97 -16.05 -19.80 -6.11
N LEU A 98 -16.99 -20.54 -5.52
CA LEU A 98 -17.50 -20.23 -4.19
C LEU A 98 -16.40 -20.31 -3.12
N GLN A 99 -15.56 -21.35 -3.17
CA GLN A 99 -14.46 -21.49 -2.22
C GLN A 99 -13.38 -20.44 -2.44
N ALA A 100 -12.98 -20.17 -3.68
CA ALA A 100 -12.01 -19.13 -4.01
C ALA A 100 -12.49 -17.74 -3.55
N SER A 101 -13.77 -17.43 -3.75
CA SER A 101 -14.38 -16.19 -3.29
C SER A 101 -14.37 -16.07 -1.76
N ASN A 102 -14.72 -17.14 -1.05
CA ASN A 102 -14.69 -17.15 0.42
C ASN A 102 -13.26 -16.98 0.96
N ALA A 103 -12.29 -17.67 0.37
CA ALA A 103 -10.88 -17.55 0.73
C ALA A 103 -10.35 -16.13 0.48
N MET A 104 -10.69 -15.52 -0.67
CA MET A 104 -10.29 -14.14 -0.95
C MET A 104 -10.96 -13.11 -0.04
N ASN A 105 -12.20 -13.33 0.39
CA ASN A 105 -12.84 -12.49 1.42
C ASN A 105 -12.10 -12.60 2.76
N GLY A 106 -11.60 -13.78 3.11
CA GLY A 106 -10.72 -13.97 4.26
C GLY A 106 -9.41 -13.16 4.14
N VAL A 107 -8.75 -13.25 2.98
CA VAL A 107 -7.56 -12.45 2.67
C VAL A 107 -7.87 -10.96 2.78
N LEU A 108 -8.96 -10.48 2.19
CA LEU A 108 -9.34 -9.07 2.25
C LEU A 108 -9.50 -8.57 3.69
N ALA A 109 -10.17 -9.35 4.56
CA ALA A 109 -10.35 -8.99 5.96
C ALA A 109 -9.01 -8.90 6.70
N THR A 110 -8.09 -9.84 6.47
CA THR A 110 -6.73 -9.80 7.04
C THR A 110 -5.94 -8.61 6.53
N GLU A 111 -6.00 -8.34 5.23
CA GLU A 111 -5.22 -7.30 4.57
C GLU A 111 -5.69 -5.89 4.93
N LEU A 112 -6.99 -5.68 5.15
CA LEU A 112 -7.52 -4.42 5.69
C LEU A 112 -6.96 -4.11 7.09
N SER A 113 -6.82 -5.13 7.94
CA SER A 113 -6.20 -4.97 9.27
C SER A 113 -4.71 -4.66 9.18
N GLN A 114 -4.01 -5.30 8.24
CA GLN A 114 -2.59 -5.05 8.02
C GLN A 114 -2.35 -3.63 7.46
N LEU A 115 -3.19 -3.19 6.52
CA LEU A 115 -3.12 -1.86 5.91
C LEU A 115 -3.26 -0.73 6.95
N ASP A 116 -4.17 -0.87 7.91
CA ASP A 116 -4.33 0.11 9.00
C ASP A 116 -3.05 0.20 9.86
N THR A 117 -2.46 -0.96 10.17
CA THR A 117 -1.19 -1.03 10.93
C THR A 117 -0.04 -0.37 10.17
N ASP A 118 0.07 -0.66 8.88
CA ASP A 118 1.12 -0.15 7.99
C ASP A 118 0.97 1.35 7.77
N THR A 119 -0.26 1.85 7.62
CA THR A 119 -0.57 3.27 7.52
C THR A 119 -0.19 4.04 8.78
N ARG A 120 -0.51 3.51 9.98
CA ARG A 120 -0.11 4.13 11.25
C ARG A 120 1.40 4.17 11.42
N THR A 121 2.09 3.10 11.02
CA THR A 121 3.55 2.99 11.04
C THR A 121 4.18 4.02 10.10
N ALA A 122 3.68 4.12 8.88
CA ALA A 122 4.09 5.13 7.89
C ALA A 122 3.89 6.57 8.43
N ASN A 123 2.72 6.87 8.98
CA ASN A 123 2.41 8.20 9.55
C ASN A 123 3.34 8.55 10.71
N THR A 124 3.64 7.59 11.59
CA THR A 124 4.55 7.80 12.73
C THR A 124 5.97 8.10 12.27
N ALA A 125 6.46 7.41 11.23
CA ALA A 125 7.77 7.68 10.65
C ALA A 125 7.86 9.09 10.06
N ILE A 126 6.83 9.53 9.33
CA ILE A 126 6.73 10.89 8.78
C ILE A 126 6.73 11.93 9.90
N LEU A 127 5.87 11.77 10.91
CA LEU A 127 5.77 12.71 12.04
C LEU A 127 7.09 12.83 12.81
N THR A 128 7.80 11.72 12.98
CA THR A 128 9.11 11.69 13.64
C THR A 128 10.16 12.46 12.85
N ASP A 129 10.20 12.31 11.52
CA ASP A 129 11.10 13.09 10.67
C ASP A 129 10.76 14.58 10.68
N MET A 130 9.48 14.94 10.61
CA MET A 130 9.04 16.33 10.76
C MET A 130 9.51 16.93 12.09
N GLY A 131 9.38 16.18 13.20
CA GLY A 131 9.89 16.57 14.50
C GLY A 131 11.41 16.77 14.52
N ASN A 132 12.16 15.85 13.91
CA ASN A 132 13.62 15.94 13.83
C ASN A 132 14.07 17.16 12.99
N ARG A 133 13.41 17.44 11.87
CA ARG A 133 13.68 18.63 11.03
C ARG A 133 13.35 19.92 11.79
N ALA A 134 12.24 19.97 12.50
CA ALA A 134 11.87 21.12 13.33
C ALA A 134 12.91 21.36 14.43
N ASN A 135 13.32 20.31 15.15
CA ASN A 135 14.35 20.37 16.18
C ASN A 135 15.70 20.83 15.61
N ALA A 136 16.10 20.33 14.44
CA ALA A 136 17.33 20.75 13.77
C ALA A 136 17.31 22.24 13.38
N ARG A 137 16.15 22.77 12.96
CA ARG A 137 15.98 24.21 12.67
C ARG A 137 16.12 25.06 13.93
N VAL A 138 15.45 24.67 15.03
CA VAL A 138 15.55 25.36 16.32
C VAL A 138 16.98 25.33 16.85
N ALA A 139 17.66 24.18 16.76
CA ALA A 139 19.06 24.05 17.15
C ALA A 139 19.98 24.99 16.34
N LYS A 140 19.81 25.04 15.01
CA LYS A 140 20.55 25.98 14.15
C LYS A 140 20.30 27.44 14.51
N GLN A 141 19.04 27.82 14.78
CA GLN A 141 18.71 29.20 15.19
C GLN A 141 19.33 29.55 16.54
N LYS A 142 19.32 28.63 17.50
CA LYS A 142 19.95 28.83 18.82
C LYS A 142 21.47 29.03 18.69
N ILE A 143 22.11 28.23 17.83
CA ILE A 143 23.55 28.35 17.54
C ILE A 143 23.86 29.70 16.86
N LEU A 144 23.12 30.08 15.81
CA LEU A 144 23.27 31.38 15.14
C LEU A 144 23.05 32.57 16.09
N GLY A 145 22.01 32.50 16.94
CA GLY A 145 21.76 33.52 17.96
C GLY A 145 22.90 33.63 18.98
N SER A 146 23.52 32.52 19.35
CA SER A 146 24.69 32.53 20.25
C SER A 146 25.93 33.18 19.62
N TYR A 147 26.12 33.05 18.30
CA TYR A 147 27.22 33.72 17.58
C TYR A 147 26.99 35.23 17.41
N LEU A 148 25.73 35.66 17.26
CA LEU A 148 25.38 37.08 17.11
C LEU A 148 25.32 37.84 18.44
N THR A 149 25.21 37.13 19.57
CA THR A 149 25.16 37.70 20.93
C THR A 149 26.45 37.47 21.72
N ALA A 150 27.42 36.73 21.17
CA ALA A 150 28.73 36.57 21.76
C ALA A 150 29.44 37.94 21.85
N PRO A 151 29.91 38.37 23.04
CA PRO A 151 30.56 39.66 23.18
C PRO A 151 31.81 39.69 22.30
N LEU A 152 31.93 40.72 21.46
CA LEU A 152 33.16 40.98 20.70
C LEU A 152 34.30 41.13 21.71
N LEU A 153 35.20 40.16 21.75
CA LEU A 153 36.46 40.27 22.49
C LEU A 153 37.17 41.51 21.94
N LYS A 154 37.20 42.59 22.74
CA LYS A 154 37.98 43.77 22.42
C LYS A 154 39.45 43.33 22.30
N SER A 155 39.98 43.44 21.09
CA SER A 155 41.38 43.19 20.79
C SER A 155 42.25 44.11 21.66
N PRO A 156 43.20 43.58 22.44
CA PRO A 156 44.13 44.41 23.18
C PRO A 156 45.18 44.96 22.20
N TYR A 157 45.03 46.22 21.81
CA TYR A 157 46.15 47.06 21.39
C TYR A 157 46.71 47.75 22.64
#